data_AF-A0A9P7USD4-F1
#
_entry.id   AF-A0A9P7USD4-F1
#
_cell.length_a   1.000
_cell.length_b   1.000
_cell.length_c   1.000
_cell.angle_alpha   90.00
_cell.angle_beta   90.00
_cell.angle_gamma   90.00
#
_symmetry.space_group_name_H-M   'P 1'
#
loop_
_entity.id
_entity.type
_entity.pdbx_description
1 polymer ?
#
loop_
_entity_poly.entity_id
_entity_poly.type
_entity_poly.pdbx_seq_one_letter_code
_entity_poly.pdbx_strand_id
1 'polypeptide(L)'
;MVMISSCSSYTAVFLAFVTSASALAVNRSQPEKRAQCTATLSVALSVAHRLQDHYYSSSNGQYNGGSLWTDANTLEDLHNLMLATGTDDFASVADNSFIGRNANNPSTNWNAVLGGSNDDAGWIVLSLWKMADYKASRGQSNTAFLNAASKIYDIIEGQWDNVCSGGVWWSTAHTYKNAITNELFLLLSAQGYRRGFGQKYLDNAKKTWDWLKNSGMRNGDNLWNDGLTNDCKNNGQTTWTYNQGVIASGLAELAVVTGDRSLLTEAEKTVDATIARLTANNILRESCDNAQSGGAVCNQDQQLFKGLWTKHLQFYLDAANEASRTDKYRSFLGSQQSAVFHFGMFLVPTQRIKMTHPEHL
;
A
#
# COMPACT_ATOMS: atom_id res chain seq x y z
N MET A 1 -5.81 0.17 -5.97
CA MET A 1 -7.09 -0.40 -6.49
C MET A 1 -7.22 -1.86 -6.05
N VAL A 2 -8.17 -2.23 -5.17
CA VAL A 2 -8.31 -3.64 -4.70
C VAL A 2 -9.20 -4.43 -5.62
N MET A 3 -8.70 -5.59 -6.05
CA MET A 3 -9.39 -6.47 -6.97
C MET A 3 -9.51 -7.87 -6.37
N ILE A 4 -10.62 -8.11 -5.70
CA ILE A 4 -11.06 -9.46 -5.33
C ILE A 4 -12.51 -9.58 -5.77
N SER A 5 -12.71 -10.06 -6.99
CA SER A 5 -13.99 -10.62 -7.42
C SER A 5 -13.74 -12.07 -7.86
N SER A 6 -14.77 -12.89 -7.73
CA SER A 6 -14.75 -14.35 -7.81
C SER A 6 -14.92 -14.90 -9.23
N CYS A 7 -14.02 -15.79 -9.64
CA CYS A 7 -14.34 -16.87 -10.57
C CYS A 7 -13.96 -18.20 -9.92
N SER A 8 -14.96 -19.03 -9.62
CA SER A 8 -14.78 -20.36 -9.07
C SER A 8 -14.07 -21.28 -10.06
N SER A 9 -12.96 -21.89 -9.66
CA SER A 9 -12.47 -23.17 -10.20
C SER A 9 -11.55 -23.79 -9.17
N TYR A 10 -12.05 -24.80 -8.46
CA TYR A 10 -11.29 -25.60 -7.50
C TYR A 10 -10.41 -26.59 -8.26
N THR A 11 -9.11 -26.57 -8.00
CA THR A 11 -8.23 -27.72 -8.24
C THR A 11 -7.35 -27.90 -7.01
N ALA A 12 -7.70 -28.87 -6.17
CA ALA A 12 -6.90 -29.29 -5.04
C ALA A 12 -5.71 -30.12 -5.55
N VAL A 13 -4.49 -29.65 -5.33
CA VAL A 13 -3.29 -30.46 -5.49
C VAL A 13 -2.79 -30.80 -4.09
N PHE A 14 -2.92 -32.07 -3.72
CA PHE A 14 -2.28 -32.63 -2.53
C PHE A 14 -0.77 -32.70 -2.76
N LEU A 15 0.04 -32.10 -1.89
CA LEU A 15 1.46 -32.47 -1.76
C LEU A 15 1.70 -33.11 -0.40
N ALA A 16 2.26 -34.32 -0.46
CA ALA A 16 2.64 -35.13 0.69
C ALA A 16 3.83 -34.52 1.45
N PHE A 17 3.79 -34.66 2.78
CA PHE A 17 4.87 -34.27 3.68
C PHE A 17 6.10 -35.16 3.51
N VAL A 18 7.28 -34.56 3.41
CA VAL A 18 8.55 -35.21 3.71
C VAL A 18 9.27 -34.38 4.78
N THR A 19 9.52 -35.00 5.91
CA THR A 19 10.25 -34.45 7.06
C THR A 19 11.75 -34.54 6.86
N SER A 20 12.45 -33.41 6.86
CA SER A 20 13.88 -33.34 7.19
C SER A 20 14.26 -31.91 7.57
N ALA A 21 14.84 -31.76 8.75
CA ALA A 21 15.37 -30.51 9.26
C ALA A 21 16.62 -30.08 8.46
N SER A 22 16.50 -28.98 7.72
CA SER A 22 17.59 -28.28 7.04
C SER A 22 17.25 -26.79 6.99
N ALA A 23 18.28 -25.95 7.07
CA ALA A 23 18.26 -24.49 7.17
C ALA A 23 17.07 -23.80 6.46
N LEU A 24 16.51 -22.77 7.12
CA LEU A 24 15.52 -21.85 6.58
C LEU A 24 16.06 -21.17 5.30
N ALA A 25 16.01 -21.88 4.18
CA ALA A 25 16.05 -21.27 2.88
C ALA A 25 14.78 -20.43 2.80
N VAL A 26 14.92 -19.11 2.87
CA VAL A 26 13.87 -18.17 2.46
C VAL A 26 13.61 -18.50 1.00
N ASN A 27 12.60 -19.35 0.77
CA ASN A 27 12.18 -19.72 -0.55
C ASN A 27 11.76 -18.40 -1.21
N ARG A 28 12.49 -17.97 -2.24
CA ARG A 28 12.07 -16.83 -3.06
C ARG A 28 10.80 -17.27 -3.77
N SER A 29 9.67 -17.14 -3.07
CA SER A 29 8.36 -17.41 -3.61
C SER A 29 8.22 -16.49 -4.81
N GLN A 30 8.33 -17.06 -6.02
CA GLN A 30 7.82 -16.40 -7.22
C GLN A 30 6.39 -15.97 -6.90
N PRO A 31 5.99 -14.72 -7.14
CA PRO A 31 4.62 -14.29 -6.90
C PRO A 31 3.67 -15.22 -7.68
N GLU A 32 2.93 -16.07 -6.98
CA GLU A 32 1.90 -16.88 -7.63
C GLU A 32 0.81 -15.94 -8.14
N LYS A 33 0.46 -16.07 -9.43
CA LYS A 33 -0.67 -15.33 -10.00
C LYS A 33 -1.95 -15.79 -9.31
N ARG A 34 -2.43 -15.01 -8.34
CA ARG A 34 -3.79 -15.19 -7.80
C ARG A 34 -4.81 -14.99 -8.93
N ALA A 35 -5.79 -15.87 -9.04
CA ALA A 35 -6.88 -15.72 -9.99
C ALA A 35 -7.65 -14.43 -9.68
N GLN A 36 -7.49 -13.42 -10.52
CA GLN A 36 -8.27 -12.18 -10.47
C GLN A 36 -9.34 -12.24 -11.55
N CYS A 37 -10.56 -11.75 -11.25
CA CYS A 37 -11.61 -11.67 -12.25
C CYS A 37 -11.19 -10.83 -13.45
N THR A 38 -11.21 -11.44 -14.64
CA THR A 38 -10.93 -10.78 -15.92
C THR A 38 -11.75 -9.49 -16.09
N ALA A 39 -13.03 -9.51 -15.73
CA ALA A 39 -13.90 -8.33 -15.81
C ALA A 39 -13.44 -7.17 -14.91
N THR A 40 -12.99 -7.46 -13.68
CA THR A 40 -12.47 -6.43 -12.76
C THR A 40 -11.16 -5.83 -13.28
N LEU A 41 -10.29 -6.68 -13.84
CA LEU A 41 -9.04 -6.27 -14.46
C LEU A 41 -9.26 -5.37 -15.69
N SER A 42 -10.25 -5.69 -16.54
CA SER A 42 -10.59 -4.85 -17.69
C SER A 42 -11.06 -3.45 -17.27
N VAL A 43 -11.92 -3.35 -16.25
CA VAL A 43 -12.35 -2.05 -15.70
C VAL A 43 -11.16 -1.28 -15.12
N ALA A 44 -10.28 -1.96 -14.38
CA ALA A 44 -9.07 -1.35 -13.84
C ALA A 44 -8.14 -0.78 -14.92
N LEU A 45 -7.93 -1.53 -16.00
CA LEU A 45 -7.16 -1.05 -17.15
C LEU A 45 -7.80 0.18 -17.79
N SER A 46 -9.12 0.18 -18.01
CA SER A 46 -9.81 1.35 -18.57
C SER A 46 -9.68 2.60 -17.69
N VAL A 47 -9.78 2.45 -16.37
CA VAL A 47 -9.57 3.56 -15.43
C VAL A 47 -8.12 4.02 -15.45
N ALA A 48 -7.16 3.09 -15.42
CA ALA A 48 -5.73 3.41 -15.46
C ALA A 48 -5.36 4.19 -16.73
N HIS A 49 -5.83 3.74 -17.90
CA HIS A 49 -5.64 4.46 -19.17
C HIS A 49 -6.18 5.89 -19.10
N ARG A 50 -7.41 6.07 -18.61
CA ARG A 50 -8.01 7.40 -18.48
C ARG A 50 -7.25 8.33 -17.54
N LEU A 51 -6.79 7.81 -16.41
CA LEU A 51 -5.99 8.59 -15.46
C LEU A 51 -4.61 8.92 -16.04
N GLN A 52 -3.98 7.95 -16.71
CA GLN A 52 -2.69 8.13 -17.34
C GLN A 52 -2.74 9.20 -18.43
N ASP A 53 -3.72 9.13 -19.34
CA ASP A 53 -3.89 10.08 -20.44
C ASP A 53 -4.14 11.51 -19.96
N HIS A 54 -4.82 11.66 -18.82
CA HIS A 54 -5.20 12.98 -18.32
C HIS A 54 -4.15 13.61 -17.41
N TYR A 55 -3.54 12.82 -16.53
CA TYR A 55 -2.69 13.34 -15.46
C TYR A 55 -1.20 13.16 -15.72
N TYR A 56 -0.74 12.14 -16.44
CA TYR A 56 0.70 11.89 -16.59
C TYR A 56 1.35 12.83 -17.60
N SER A 57 2.40 13.52 -17.18
CA SER A 57 3.24 14.34 -18.05
C SER A 57 4.54 13.59 -18.36
N SER A 58 4.69 13.16 -19.61
CA SER A 58 5.92 12.50 -20.09
C SER A 58 7.14 13.44 -20.11
N SER A 59 6.92 14.77 -20.15
CA SER A 59 8.00 15.75 -20.20
C SER A 59 8.87 15.73 -18.93
N ASN A 60 8.24 15.81 -17.76
CA ASN A 60 8.89 15.80 -16.45
C ASN A 60 8.78 14.44 -15.72
N GLY A 61 7.96 13.51 -16.23
CA GLY A 61 7.76 12.19 -15.63
C GLY A 61 6.92 12.22 -14.35
N GLN A 62 6.06 13.23 -14.18
CA GLN A 62 5.24 13.45 -12.99
C GLN A 62 3.74 13.47 -13.35
N TYR A 63 2.88 13.34 -12.35
CA TYR A 63 1.44 13.54 -12.53
C TYR A 63 1.04 14.99 -12.21
N ASN A 64 0.25 15.59 -13.10
CA ASN A 64 -0.32 16.92 -12.92
C ASN A 64 -1.26 16.94 -11.70
N GLY A 65 -1.00 17.83 -10.75
CA GLY A 65 -1.74 17.83 -9.48
C GLY A 65 -1.36 16.68 -8.56
N GLY A 66 -0.21 16.04 -8.78
CA GLY A 66 0.44 15.12 -7.86
C GLY A 66 1.59 15.77 -7.08
N SER A 67 2.17 14.98 -6.18
CA SER A 67 3.40 15.22 -5.44
C SER A 67 4.23 13.93 -5.43
N LEU A 68 5.44 13.98 -4.89
CA LEU A 68 6.37 12.85 -4.95
C LEU A 68 5.78 11.54 -4.39
N TRP A 69 5.09 11.60 -3.25
CA TRP A 69 4.52 10.42 -2.60
C TRP A 69 3.20 9.93 -3.25
N THR A 70 2.39 10.84 -3.81
CA THR A 70 1.18 10.45 -4.56
C THR A 70 1.56 9.80 -5.89
N ASP A 71 2.60 10.32 -6.54
CA ASP A 71 3.17 9.76 -7.76
C ASP A 71 3.74 8.37 -7.48
N ALA A 72 4.50 8.20 -6.39
CA ALA A 72 5.02 6.89 -5.97
C ALA A 72 3.91 5.83 -5.83
N ASN A 73 2.79 6.19 -5.22
CA ASN A 73 1.64 5.30 -5.07
C ASN A 73 0.99 4.94 -6.41
N THR A 74 0.86 5.91 -7.32
CA THR A 74 0.32 5.67 -8.67
C THR A 74 1.23 4.74 -9.47
N LEU A 75 2.55 4.97 -9.40
CA LEU A 75 3.54 4.10 -10.03
C LEU A 75 3.45 2.67 -9.48
N GLU A 76 3.32 2.49 -8.16
CA GLU A 76 3.14 1.16 -7.57
C GLU A 76 1.88 0.47 -8.10
N ASP A 77 0.75 1.19 -8.14
CA ASP A 77 -0.53 0.65 -8.60
C ASP A 77 -0.51 0.25 -10.09
N LEU A 78 0.10 1.06 -10.97
CA LEU A 78 0.25 0.72 -12.39
C LEU A 78 1.09 -0.54 -12.61
N HIS A 79 2.21 -0.67 -11.90
CA HIS A 79 3.07 -1.84 -12.04
C HIS A 79 2.43 -3.08 -11.41
N ASN A 80 1.66 -2.93 -10.33
CA ASN A 80 0.85 -4.00 -9.77
C ASN A 80 -0.25 -4.45 -10.76
N LEU A 81 -0.89 -3.51 -11.46
CA LEU A 81 -1.88 -3.79 -12.50
C LEU A 81 -1.27 -4.53 -13.70
N MET A 82 -0.10 -4.11 -14.18
CA MET A 82 0.61 -4.80 -15.27
C MET A 82 1.02 -6.22 -14.88
N LEU A 83 1.49 -6.43 -13.64
CA LEU A 83 1.80 -7.76 -13.12
C LEU A 83 0.56 -8.68 -13.07
N ALA A 84 -0.59 -8.13 -12.67
CA ALA A 84 -1.83 -8.88 -12.57
C ALA A 84 -2.46 -9.22 -13.93
N THR A 85 -2.50 -8.25 -14.84
CA THR A 85 -3.12 -8.38 -16.17
C THR A 85 -2.20 -9.07 -17.18
N GLY A 86 -0.89 -8.96 -16.99
CA GLY A 86 0.11 -9.38 -17.95
C GLY A 86 0.33 -8.41 -19.12
N THR A 87 -0.33 -7.25 -19.15
CA THR A 87 -0.06 -6.22 -20.15
C THR A 87 1.23 -5.45 -19.86
N ASP A 88 1.69 -4.68 -20.85
CA ASP A 88 2.84 -3.78 -20.78
C ASP A 88 2.45 -2.34 -21.22
N ASP A 89 1.15 -2.01 -21.22
CA ASP A 89 0.59 -0.71 -21.64
C ASP A 89 1.28 0.50 -21.01
N PHE A 90 1.75 0.36 -19.76
CA PHE A 90 2.40 1.42 -18.99
C PHE A 90 3.89 1.16 -18.76
N ALA A 91 4.51 0.22 -19.49
CA ALA A 91 5.89 -0.23 -19.24
C ALA A 91 6.91 0.91 -19.20
N SER A 92 6.74 1.90 -20.08
CA SER A 92 7.66 3.05 -20.19
C SER A 92 7.69 3.92 -18.94
N VAL A 93 6.64 3.87 -18.10
CA VAL A 93 6.52 4.68 -16.88
C VAL A 93 7.56 4.28 -15.83
N ALA A 94 7.99 3.01 -15.82
CA ALA A 94 9.06 2.52 -14.93
C ALA A 94 10.33 3.37 -15.06
N ASP A 95 10.77 3.59 -16.30
CA ASP A 95 12.04 4.27 -16.60
C ASP A 95 11.85 5.77 -16.83
N ASN A 96 10.68 6.20 -17.30
CA ASN A 96 10.42 7.59 -17.66
C ASN A 96 9.76 8.44 -16.58
N SER A 97 9.28 7.86 -15.48
CA SER A 97 8.80 8.65 -14.33
C SER A 97 9.95 9.39 -13.66
N PHE A 98 9.66 10.46 -12.92
CA PHE A 98 10.66 11.23 -12.17
C PHE A 98 11.44 10.33 -11.19
N ILE A 99 10.74 9.43 -10.50
CA ILE A 99 11.33 8.45 -9.59
C ILE A 99 12.20 7.44 -10.38
N GLY A 100 11.71 6.93 -11.51
CA GLY A 100 12.45 6.01 -12.39
C GLY A 100 13.74 6.60 -12.97
N ARG A 101 13.67 7.84 -13.48
CA ARG A 101 14.83 8.58 -13.99
C ARG A 101 15.89 8.77 -12.90
N ASN A 102 15.46 9.08 -11.68
CA ASN A 102 16.35 9.20 -10.52
C ASN A 102 16.95 7.85 -10.10
N ALA A 103 16.18 6.76 -10.14
CA ALA A 103 16.70 5.42 -9.86
C ALA A 103 17.77 5.00 -10.88
N ASN A 104 17.55 5.30 -12.16
CA ASN A 104 18.47 5.00 -13.24
C ASN A 104 19.71 5.92 -13.28
N ASN A 105 19.73 7.01 -12.52
CA ASN A 105 20.89 7.88 -12.39
C ASN A 105 21.72 7.50 -11.14
N PRO A 106 22.91 6.88 -11.29
CA PRO A 106 23.72 6.46 -10.15
C PRO A 106 24.21 7.62 -9.27
N SER A 107 24.22 8.84 -9.81
CA SER A 107 24.65 10.08 -9.13
C SER A 107 23.51 10.82 -8.43
N THR A 108 22.29 10.28 -8.42
CA THR A 108 21.16 10.93 -7.73
C THR A 108 21.45 11.10 -6.24
N ASN A 109 21.30 12.35 -5.77
CA ASN A 109 21.29 12.68 -4.35
C ASN A 109 19.88 12.49 -3.79
N TRP A 110 19.62 11.32 -3.22
CA TRP A 110 18.30 10.99 -2.66
C TRP A 110 17.90 11.89 -1.49
N ASN A 111 18.84 12.40 -0.67
CA ASN A 111 18.48 13.36 0.38
C ASN A 111 17.86 14.65 -0.20
N ALA A 112 18.40 15.13 -1.33
CA ALA A 112 17.84 16.31 -2.01
C ALA A 112 16.49 16.02 -2.66
N VAL A 113 16.31 14.83 -3.25
CA VAL A 113 15.03 14.41 -3.86
C VAL A 113 13.93 14.29 -2.82
N LEU A 114 14.24 13.73 -1.64
CA LEU A 114 13.29 13.47 -0.58
C LEU A 114 12.90 14.73 0.21
N GLY A 115 13.72 15.78 0.18
CA GLY A 115 13.44 17.04 0.89
C GLY A 115 13.28 16.88 2.41
N GLY A 116 13.74 15.77 2.98
CA GLY A 116 13.63 15.45 4.40
C GLY A 116 12.34 14.74 4.82
N SER A 117 11.40 14.42 3.92
CA SER A 117 10.14 13.72 4.24
C SER A 117 10.33 12.19 4.26
N ASN A 118 10.23 11.57 5.45
CA ASN A 118 10.53 10.13 5.61
C ASN A 118 9.34 9.23 5.32
N ASP A 119 8.11 9.71 5.48
CA ASP A 119 6.91 9.03 4.97
C ASP A 119 6.89 9.00 3.43
N ASP A 120 7.12 10.14 2.77
CA ASP A 120 7.28 10.21 1.30
C ASP A 120 8.33 9.21 0.82
N ALA A 121 9.49 9.19 1.49
CA ALA A 121 10.56 8.24 1.24
C ALA A 121 10.07 6.78 1.29
N GLY A 122 9.23 6.44 2.28
CA GLY A 122 8.71 5.08 2.43
C GLY A 122 7.81 4.65 1.27
N TRP A 123 6.95 5.55 0.78
CA TRP A 123 6.13 5.30 -0.41
C TRP A 123 6.97 5.08 -1.68
N ILE A 124 8.07 5.82 -1.82
CA ILE A 124 8.99 5.66 -2.95
C ILE A 124 9.69 4.30 -2.91
N VAL A 125 10.08 3.80 -1.73
CA VAL A 125 10.68 2.46 -1.60
C VAL A 125 9.70 1.38 -2.09
N LEU A 126 8.43 1.43 -1.68
CA LEU A 126 7.40 0.48 -2.16
C LEU A 126 7.25 0.54 -3.69
N SER A 127 7.19 1.76 -4.23
CA SER A 127 7.10 1.99 -5.67
C SER A 127 8.30 1.42 -6.45
N LEU A 128 9.52 1.71 -5.98
CA LEU A 128 10.76 1.20 -6.59
C LEU A 128 10.83 -0.32 -6.56
N TRP A 129 10.44 -0.95 -5.45
CA TRP A 129 10.38 -2.41 -5.37
C TRP A 129 9.34 -3.01 -6.32
N LYS A 130 8.16 -2.38 -6.45
CA LYS A 130 7.15 -2.87 -7.39
C LYS A 130 7.58 -2.70 -8.84
N MET A 131 8.22 -1.60 -9.20
CA MET A 131 8.85 -1.42 -10.51
C MET A 131 9.94 -2.48 -10.75
N ALA A 132 10.75 -2.78 -9.73
CA ALA A 132 11.77 -3.81 -9.81
C ALA A 132 11.19 -5.22 -9.99
N ASP A 133 10.06 -5.53 -9.33
CA ASP A 133 9.33 -6.79 -9.49
C ASP A 133 8.77 -6.92 -10.91
N TYR A 134 8.16 -5.85 -11.44
CA TYR A 134 7.70 -5.80 -12.82
C TYR A 134 8.83 -6.06 -13.81
N LYS A 135 9.95 -5.33 -13.71
CA LYS A 135 11.12 -5.51 -14.59
C LYS A 135 11.69 -6.93 -14.51
N ALA A 136 11.82 -7.48 -13.30
CA ALA A 136 12.26 -8.86 -13.12
C ALA A 136 11.34 -9.88 -13.79
N SER A 137 10.01 -9.70 -13.69
CA SER A 137 9.02 -10.59 -14.33
C SER A 137 9.09 -10.58 -15.86
N ARG A 138 9.76 -9.58 -16.45
CA ARG A 138 10.01 -9.43 -17.90
C ARG A 138 11.45 -9.75 -18.30
N GLY A 139 12.27 -10.27 -17.41
CA GLY A 139 13.69 -10.54 -17.68
C GLY A 139 14.53 -9.27 -17.90
N GLN A 140 14.05 -8.12 -17.46
CA GLN A 140 14.77 -6.85 -17.54
C GLN A 140 15.65 -6.63 -16.31
N SER A 141 16.73 -5.86 -16.47
CA SER A 141 17.54 -5.41 -15.33
C SER A 141 16.72 -4.54 -14.39
N ASN A 142 16.75 -4.86 -13.09
CA ASN A 142 16.06 -4.11 -12.04
C ASN A 142 17.02 -3.58 -10.95
N THR A 143 18.32 -3.79 -11.12
CA THR A 143 19.35 -3.46 -10.13
C THR A 143 19.33 -1.98 -9.72
N ALA A 144 19.11 -1.07 -10.66
CA ALA A 144 19.04 0.37 -10.38
C ALA A 144 17.92 0.71 -9.38
N PHE A 145 16.74 0.11 -9.56
CA PHE A 145 15.58 0.30 -8.70
C PHE A 145 15.78 -0.30 -7.31
N LEU A 146 16.35 -1.51 -7.23
CA LEU A 146 16.68 -2.13 -5.94
C LEU A 146 17.74 -1.34 -5.18
N ASN A 147 18.78 -0.85 -5.87
CA ASN A 147 19.83 -0.03 -5.25
C ASN A 147 19.29 1.31 -4.75
N ALA A 148 18.42 1.97 -5.52
CA ALA A 148 17.74 3.19 -5.10
C ALA A 148 16.88 2.95 -3.85
N ALA A 149 16.09 1.88 -3.85
CA ALA A 149 15.24 1.51 -2.73
C ALA A 149 16.06 1.25 -1.46
N SER A 150 17.19 0.53 -1.55
CA SER A 150 18.09 0.30 -0.41
C SER A 150 18.69 1.61 0.12
N LYS A 151 19.13 2.52 -0.76
CA LYS A 151 19.66 3.83 -0.34
C LYS A 151 18.61 4.66 0.41
N ILE A 152 17.36 4.68 -0.07
CA ILE A 152 16.27 5.41 0.57
C ILE A 152 15.88 4.75 1.89
N TYR A 153 15.84 3.42 1.96
CA TYR A 153 15.63 2.70 3.21
C TYR A 153 16.67 3.07 4.26
N ASP A 154 17.96 3.12 3.91
CA ASP A 154 19.03 3.50 4.84
C ASP A 154 18.87 4.95 5.34
N ILE A 155 18.34 5.86 4.51
CA ILE A 155 18.00 7.23 4.93
C ILE A 155 16.90 7.18 6.01
N ILE A 156 15.81 6.44 5.77
CA ILE A 156 14.68 6.30 6.73
C ILE A 156 15.17 5.63 8.03
N GLU A 157 15.95 4.56 7.92
CA GLU A 157 16.53 3.84 9.06
C GLU A 157 17.36 4.79 9.95
N GLY A 158 18.14 5.68 9.33
CA GLY A 158 18.93 6.69 10.04
C GLY A 158 18.11 7.75 10.79
N GLN A 159 16.79 7.81 10.59
CA GLN A 159 15.88 8.71 11.30
C GLN A 159 15.22 8.05 12.52
N TRP A 160 15.56 6.80 12.82
CA TRP A 160 15.22 6.17 14.10
C TRP A 160 16.14 6.68 15.21
N ASP A 161 15.58 7.11 16.34
CA ASP A 161 16.34 7.45 17.55
C ASP A 161 15.65 6.99 18.84
N ASN A 162 16.18 7.39 20.00
CA ASN A 162 15.65 7.01 21.33
C ASN A 162 14.62 7.99 21.91
N VAL A 163 14.29 9.10 21.24
CA VAL A 163 13.20 9.97 21.69
C VAL A 163 11.90 9.18 21.64
N CYS A 164 11.06 9.29 22.66
CA CYS A 164 9.88 8.43 22.81
C CYS A 164 10.19 6.93 22.81
N SER A 165 11.36 6.55 23.33
CA SER A 165 11.86 5.17 23.43
C SER A 165 12.03 4.45 22.09
N GLY A 166 12.10 5.19 20.98
CA GLY A 166 12.16 4.61 19.65
C GLY A 166 11.35 5.39 18.61
N GLY A 167 11.25 4.81 17.43
CA GLY A 167 10.46 5.33 16.32
C GLY A 167 11.25 6.24 15.39
N VAL A 168 10.83 6.23 14.14
CA VAL A 168 11.32 7.07 13.04
C VAL A 168 10.61 8.42 13.10
N TRP A 169 11.38 9.49 12.96
CA TRP A 169 10.85 10.84 12.80
C TRP A 169 10.12 11.01 11.47
N TRP A 170 9.00 11.76 11.47
CA TRP A 170 8.25 12.08 10.25
C TRP A 170 9.12 12.74 9.19
N SER A 171 9.98 13.67 9.62
CA SER A 171 10.93 14.34 8.75
C SER A 171 12.28 14.57 9.44
N THR A 172 13.30 14.92 8.66
CA THR A 172 14.64 15.27 9.17
C THR A 172 14.66 16.53 10.04
N ALA A 173 13.54 17.25 10.16
CA ALA A 173 13.39 18.37 11.10
C ALA A 173 13.14 17.91 12.55
N HIS A 174 12.85 16.62 12.77
CA HIS A 174 12.66 15.99 14.09
C HIS A 174 11.61 16.70 14.97
N THR A 175 10.50 17.12 14.36
CA THR A 175 9.41 17.83 15.07
C THR A 175 8.25 16.92 15.45
N TYR A 176 8.12 15.74 14.84
CA TYR A 176 6.93 14.90 15.01
C TYR A 176 7.23 13.42 14.74
N LYS A 177 6.75 12.53 15.61
CA LYS A 177 6.71 11.07 15.37
C LYS A 177 5.26 10.68 15.12
N ASN A 178 4.94 10.37 13.87
CA ASN A 178 3.60 10.00 13.45
C ASN A 178 3.48 8.50 13.19
N ALA A 179 2.23 8.03 13.12
CA ALA A 179 1.90 6.64 12.86
C ALA A 179 2.41 6.23 11.47
N ILE A 180 2.06 6.99 10.42
CA ILE A 180 2.33 6.56 9.04
C ILE A 180 3.81 6.28 8.74
N THR A 181 4.74 7.12 9.19
CA THR A 181 6.17 6.91 8.92
C THR A 181 6.66 5.61 9.57
N ASN A 182 6.16 5.30 10.76
CA ASN A 182 6.54 4.11 11.51
C ASN A 182 5.85 2.84 11.00
N GLU A 183 4.59 2.94 10.58
CA GLU A 183 3.85 1.84 9.93
C GLU A 183 4.48 1.46 8.58
N LEU A 184 4.89 2.46 7.79
CA LEU A 184 5.67 2.26 6.58
C LEU A 184 7.02 1.62 6.92
N PHE A 185 7.75 2.11 7.91
CA PHE A 185 9.05 1.54 8.28
C PHE A 185 8.93 0.06 8.72
N LEU A 186 7.86 -0.31 9.43
CA LEU A 186 7.54 -1.71 9.73
C LEU A 186 7.35 -2.53 8.45
N LEU A 187 6.48 -2.06 7.54
CA LEU A 187 6.16 -2.74 6.29
C LEU A 187 7.42 -2.92 5.43
N LEU A 188 8.20 -1.85 5.25
CA LEU A 188 9.44 -1.86 4.48
C LEU A 188 10.47 -2.80 5.08
N SER A 189 10.61 -2.79 6.40
CA SER A 189 11.55 -3.67 7.09
C SER A 189 11.17 -5.15 6.93
N ALA A 190 9.89 -5.48 7.10
CA ALA A 190 9.41 -6.85 6.90
C ALA A 190 9.57 -7.32 5.43
N GLN A 191 9.14 -6.50 4.46
CA GLN A 191 9.32 -6.82 3.04
C GLN A 191 10.79 -6.89 2.63
N GLY A 192 11.64 -6.01 3.16
CA GLY A 192 13.06 -6.01 2.85
C GLY A 192 13.77 -7.29 3.28
N TYR A 193 13.41 -7.84 4.43
CA TYR A 193 13.90 -9.15 4.86
C TYR A 193 13.40 -10.26 3.93
N ARG A 194 12.11 -10.26 3.58
CA ARG A 194 11.52 -11.22 2.64
C ARG A 194 12.18 -11.19 1.26
N ARG A 195 12.66 -10.01 0.83
CA ARG A 195 13.42 -9.79 -0.41
C ARG A 195 14.88 -10.24 -0.32
N GLY A 196 15.36 -10.62 0.87
CA GLY A 196 16.71 -11.14 1.08
C GLY A 196 17.76 -10.05 1.31
N PHE A 197 17.37 -8.84 1.73
CA PHE A 197 18.33 -7.77 2.03
C PHE A 197 19.06 -7.92 3.38
N GLY A 198 18.83 -9.03 4.10
CA GLY A 198 19.62 -9.43 5.26
C GLY A 198 18.95 -9.17 6.60
N GLN A 199 19.59 -9.67 7.67
CA GLN A 199 19.01 -9.76 9.02
C GLN A 199 18.61 -8.41 9.61
N LYS A 200 19.31 -7.31 9.26
CA LYS A 200 18.99 -5.96 9.76
C LYS A 200 17.53 -5.56 9.55
N TYR A 201 16.95 -5.98 8.42
CA TYR A 201 15.57 -5.69 8.06
C TYR A 201 14.59 -6.41 8.98
N LEU A 202 14.85 -7.67 9.35
CA LEU A 202 14.00 -8.39 10.30
C LEU A 202 14.10 -7.80 11.70
N ASP A 203 15.30 -7.44 12.13
CA ASP A 203 15.53 -6.84 13.44
C ASP A 203 14.81 -5.49 13.56
N ASN A 204 14.89 -4.66 12.51
CA ASN A 204 14.13 -3.40 12.42
C ASN A 204 12.63 -3.63 12.38
N ALA A 205 12.14 -4.65 11.67
CA ALA A 205 10.70 -4.94 11.61
C ALA A 205 10.16 -5.31 13.00
N LYS A 206 10.85 -6.20 13.72
CA LYS A 206 10.49 -6.58 15.09
C LYS A 206 10.54 -5.38 16.05
N LYS A 207 11.65 -4.64 16.05
CA LYS A 207 11.84 -3.43 16.86
C LYS A 207 10.73 -2.39 16.61
N THR A 208 10.35 -2.18 15.35
CA THR A 208 9.34 -1.20 14.98
C THR A 208 7.94 -1.63 15.44
N TRP A 209 7.61 -2.91 15.28
CA TRP A 209 6.34 -3.44 15.78
C TRP A 209 6.25 -3.35 17.30
N ASP A 210 7.31 -3.77 18.01
CA ASP A 210 7.38 -3.68 19.46
C ASP A 210 7.20 -2.24 19.94
N TRP A 211 7.82 -1.26 19.26
CA TRP A 211 7.64 0.16 19.58
C TRP A 211 6.21 0.64 19.28
N LEU A 212 5.67 0.36 18.08
CA LEU A 212 4.32 0.77 17.69
C LEU A 212 3.28 0.27 18.69
N LYS A 213 3.35 -1.02 19.06
CA LYS A 213 2.45 -1.65 20.03
C LYS A 213 2.48 -0.98 21.41
N ASN A 214 3.63 -0.43 21.82
CA ASN A 214 3.83 0.21 23.12
C ASN A 214 3.74 1.75 23.10
N SER A 215 3.65 2.37 21.92
CA SER A 215 3.59 3.83 21.74
C SER A 215 2.34 4.49 22.33
N GLY A 216 1.25 3.71 22.47
CA GLY A 216 -0.07 4.20 22.85
C GLY A 216 -0.88 4.83 21.72
N MET A 217 -0.37 4.89 20.48
CA MET A 217 -1.08 5.49 19.33
C MET A 217 -2.34 4.73 18.91
N ARG A 218 -2.46 3.44 19.25
CA ARG A 218 -3.71 2.69 19.07
C ARG A 218 -4.68 2.99 20.22
N ASN A 219 -5.82 3.59 19.89
CA ASN A 219 -6.83 3.96 20.88
C ASN A 219 -7.75 2.80 21.30
N GLY A 220 -8.69 3.09 22.21
CA GLY A 220 -9.66 2.13 22.74
C GLY A 220 -10.63 1.54 21.71
N ASP A 221 -10.78 2.16 20.54
CA ASP A 221 -11.56 1.64 19.41
C ASP A 221 -10.73 0.73 18.48
N ASN A 222 -9.47 0.44 18.84
CA ASN A 222 -8.49 -0.27 18.03
C ASN A 222 -8.01 0.46 16.76
N LEU A 223 -8.30 1.76 16.63
CA LEU A 223 -7.80 2.62 15.56
C LEU A 223 -6.50 3.32 15.95
N TRP A 224 -5.64 3.58 14.97
CA TRP A 224 -4.39 4.32 15.12
C TRP A 224 -4.61 5.81 14.94
N ASN A 225 -4.35 6.59 15.98
CA ASN A 225 -4.28 8.05 15.92
C ASN A 225 -3.02 8.50 15.18
N ASP A 226 -2.99 9.78 14.79
CA ASP A 226 -1.99 10.32 13.89
C ASP A 226 -0.54 10.25 14.41
N GLY A 227 -0.33 10.37 15.72
CA GLY A 227 1.04 10.41 16.23
C GLY A 227 1.19 10.67 17.72
N LEU A 228 2.41 11.08 18.09
CA LEU A 228 2.79 11.40 19.46
C LEU A 228 2.99 12.90 19.65
N THR A 229 2.68 13.38 20.86
CA THR A 229 3.10 14.71 21.34
C THR A 229 4.57 14.72 21.72
N ASN A 230 5.11 15.91 22.03
CA ASN A 230 6.49 16.06 22.53
C ASN A 230 6.73 15.32 23.86
N ASP A 231 5.67 15.06 24.64
CA ASP A 231 5.72 14.26 25.88
C ASP A 231 5.57 12.75 25.63
N CYS A 232 5.66 12.33 24.37
CA CYS A 232 5.56 10.94 23.95
C CYS A 232 4.23 10.28 24.35
N LYS A 233 3.15 11.04 24.25
CA LYS A 233 1.78 10.55 24.47
C LYS A 233 1.02 10.56 23.16
N ASN A 234 0.07 9.63 23.02
CA ASN A 234 -0.88 9.66 21.92
C ASN A 234 -1.54 11.05 21.84
N ASN A 235 -1.45 11.68 20.68
CA ASN A 235 -1.99 13.02 20.46
C ASN A 235 -3.52 13.05 20.34
N GLY A 236 -4.19 11.90 20.25
CA GLY A 236 -5.64 11.79 20.11
C GLY A 236 -6.19 12.37 18.81
N GLN A 237 -5.34 12.70 17.84
CA GLN A 237 -5.74 13.32 16.58
C GLN A 237 -6.42 12.32 15.63
N THR A 238 -6.88 12.80 14.48
CA THR A 238 -7.65 12.04 13.50
C THR A 238 -7.08 10.65 13.23
N THR A 239 -7.94 9.65 13.26
CA THR A 239 -7.65 8.28 12.81
C THR A 239 -7.91 8.20 11.30
N TRP A 240 -6.91 8.54 10.50
CA TRP A 240 -7.00 8.49 9.03
C TRP A 240 -7.07 7.05 8.53
N THR A 241 -7.82 6.78 7.46
CA THR A 241 -8.02 5.39 6.99
C THR A 241 -6.69 4.75 6.56
N TYR A 242 -5.80 5.47 5.89
CA TYR A 242 -4.54 4.91 5.38
C TYR A 242 -3.64 4.31 6.49
N ASN A 243 -3.52 4.94 7.66
CA ASN A 243 -2.76 4.41 8.79
C ASN A 243 -3.23 2.98 9.14
N GLN A 244 -4.55 2.81 9.18
CA GLN A 244 -5.19 1.54 9.53
C GLN A 244 -4.90 0.44 8.51
N GLY A 245 -4.74 0.81 7.24
CA GLY A 245 -4.40 -0.13 6.17
C GLY A 245 -2.92 -0.50 6.19
N VAL A 246 -2.05 0.50 6.27
CA VAL A 246 -0.58 0.31 6.20
C VAL A 246 -0.10 -0.58 7.35
N ILE A 247 -0.52 -0.31 8.59
CA ILE A 247 -0.18 -1.17 9.73
C ILE A 247 -0.66 -2.61 9.56
N ALA A 248 -1.85 -2.83 8.98
CA ALA A 248 -2.37 -4.17 8.74
C ALA A 248 -1.49 -4.94 7.75
N SER A 249 -1.05 -4.29 6.66
CA SER A 249 -0.13 -4.90 5.70
C SER A 249 1.27 -5.14 6.27
N GLY A 250 1.78 -4.21 7.11
CA GLY A 250 3.07 -4.37 7.78
C GLY A 250 3.09 -5.53 8.76
N LEU A 251 2.01 -5.69 9.53
CA LEU A 251 1.80 -6.83 10.42
C LEU A 251 1.69 -8.15 9.66
N ALA A 252 1.02 -8.17 8.50
CA ALA A 252 0.93 -9.38 7.68
C ALA A 252 2.30 -9.80 7.12
N GLU A 253 3.09 -8.86 6.61
CA GLU A 253 4.45 -9.17 6.15
C GLU A 253 5.34 -9.61 7.32
N LEU A 254 5.20 -8.99 8.51
CA LEU A 254 5.92 -9.44 9.70
C LEU A 254 5.51 -10.87 10.10
N ALA A 255 4.21 -11.21 10.00
CA ALA A 255 3.71 -12.57 10.23
C ALA A 255 4.33 -13.58 9.27
N VAL A 256 4.48 -13.22 7.99
CA VAL A 256 5.13 -14.06 6.98
C VAL A 256 6.59 -14.33 7.33
N VAL A 257 7.36 -13.30 7.67
CA VAL A 257 8.81 -13.45 7.90
C VAL A 257 9.18 -14.02 9.27
N THR A 258 8.27 -13.96 10.24
CA THR A 258 8.49 -14.52 11.59
C THR A 258 7.81 -15.86 11.81
N GLY A 259 6.77 -16.18 11.03
CA GLY A 259 5.87 -17.31 11.28
C GLY A 259 4.84 -17.06 12.39
N ASP A 260 4.83 -15.88 13.03
CA ASP A 260 3.88 -15.57 14.09
C ASP A 260 2.52 -15.14 13.53
N ARG A 261 1.58 -16.09 13.49
CA ARG A 261 0.22 -15.85 12.98
C ARG A 261 -0.63 -14.94 13.88
N SER A 262 -0.25 -14.72 15.14
CA SER A 262 -1.00 -13.82 16.04
C SER A 262 -1.00 -12.37 15.54
N LEU A 263 0.02 -11.98 14.76
CA LEU A 263 0.12 -10.67 14.10
C LEU A 263 -1.00 -10.44 13.08
N LEU A 264 -1.54 -11.50 12.47
CA LEU A 264 -2.70 -11.37 11.59
C LEU A 264 -3.96 -11.02 12.38
N THR A 265 -4.14 -11.60 13.57
CA THR A 265 -5.23 -11.21 14.47
C THR A 265 -5.06 -9.77 14.96
N GLU A 266 -3.84 -9.31 15.20
CA GLU A 266 -3.58 -7.90 15.55
C GLU A 266 -3.94 -6.93 14.41
N ALA A 267 -3.64 -7.31 13.16
CA ALA A 267 -4.02 -6.55 11.98
C ALA A 267 -5.55 -6.45 11.83
N GLU A 268 -6.28 -7.56 12.02
CA GLU A 268 -7.74 -7.56 11.87
C GLU A 268 -8.45 -6.62 12.84
N LYS A 269 -7.96 -6.50 14.07
CA LYS A 269 -8.54 -5.56 15.03
C LYS A 269 -8.64 -4.14 14.46
N THR A 270 -7.67 -3.68 13.67
CA THR A 270 -7.73 -2.34 13.05
C THR A 270 -8.55 -2.30 11.76
N VAL A 271 -8.54 -3.38 10.98
CA VAL A 271 -9.36 -3.51 9.75
C VAL A 271 -10.84 -3.53 10.12
N ASP A 272 -11.22 -4.35 11.10
CA ASP A 272 -12.58 -4.44 11.62
C ASP A 272 -13.02 -3.10 12.25
N ALA A 273 -12.15 -2.46 13.02
CA ALA A 273 -12.44 -1.14 13.58
C ALA A 273 -12.66 -0.07 12.50
N THR A 274 -11.87 -0.10 11.42
CA THR A 274 -12.05 0.82 10.29
C THR A 274 -13.42 0.63 9.65
N ILE A 275 -13.82 -0.61 9.38
CA ILE A 275 -15.14 -0.92 8.81
C ILE A 275 -16.27 -0.46 9.75
N ALA A 276 -16.11 -0.69 11.06
CA ALA A 276 -17.13 -0.36 12.05
C ALA A 276 -17.26 1.15 12.35
N ARG A 277 -16.17 1.92 12.22
CA ARG A 277 -16.09 3.30 12.73
C ARG A 277 -15.84 4.37 11.67
N LEU A 278 -15.14 4.02 10.59
CA LEU A 278 -14.71 4.96 9.54
C LEU A 278 -15.49 4.74 8.23
N THR A 279 -16.77 4.39 8.37
CA THR A 279 -17.67 4.17 7.24
C THR A 279 -19.00 4.89 7.43
N ALA A 280 -19.64 5.24 6.31
CA ALA A 280 -21.04 5.65 6.26
C ALA A 280 -21.74 4.78 5.23
N ASN A 281 -22.83 4.10 5.61
CA ASN A 281 -23.55 3.15 4.75
C ASN A 281 -22.63 2.09 4.13
N ASN A 282 -21.71 1.54 4.95
CA ASN A 282 -20.71 0.56 4.53
C ASN A 282 -19.68 1.07 3.51
N ILE A 283 -19.57 2.38 3.29
CA ILE A 283 -18.56 3.01 2.41
C ILE A 283 -17.55 3.77 3.24
N LEU A 284 -16.26 3.58 2.95
CA LEU A 284 -15.16 4.30 3.63
C LEU A 284 -15.35 5.81 3.55
N ARG A 285 -15.04 6.46 4.66
CA ARG A 285 -15.19 7.91 4.81
C ARG A 285 -14.02 8.49 5.61
N GLU A 286 -13.47 9.59 5.12
CA GLU A 286 -12.56 10.43 5.88
C GLU A 286 -13.31 11.44 6.75
N SER A 287 -12.69 11.92 7.82
CA SER A 287 -13.28 12.96 8.68
C SER A 287 -13.65 14.24 7.91
N CYS A 288 -12.97 14.50 6.80
CA CYS A 288 -13.17 15.62 5.87
C CYS A 288 -14.14 15.33 4.70
N ASP A 289 -14.75 14.13 4.63
CA ASP A 289 -15.76 13.80 3.61
C ASP A 289 -17.14 14.34 4.04
N ASN A 290 -17.28 15.66 4.17
CA ASN A 290 -18.55 16.34 4.48
C ASN A 290 -18.82 17.58 3.61
N ALA A 291 -18.10 17.75 2.50
CA ALA A 291 -18.25 18.89 1.59
C ALA A 291 -19.70 19.12 1.11
N GLN A 292 -20.45 18.05 0.79
CA GLN A 292 -21.85 18.17 0.35
C GLN A 292 -22.81 18.66 1.45
N SER A 293 -22.41 18.55 2.72
CA SER A 293 -23.18 19.05 3.87
C SER A 293 -22.66 20.39 4.39
N GLY A 294 -21.85 21.11 3.61
CA GLY A 294 -21.21 22.37 4.01
C GLY A 294 -20.07 22.21 5.01
N GLY A 295 -19.54 21.00 5.15
CA GLY A 295 -18.42 20.69 6.05
C GLY A 295 -17.04 20.91 5.43
N ALA A 296 -16.02 20.38 6.10
CA ALA A 296 -14.65 20.39 5.61
C ALA A 296 -14.51 19.72 4.23
N VAL A 297 -13.45 20.09 3.52
CA VAL A 297 -13.08 19.50 2.23
C VAL A 297 -11.74 18.83 2.42
N CYS A 298 -11.64 17.56 2.03
CA CYS A 298 -10.38 16.85 2.04
C CYS A 298 -9.34 17.54 1.16
N ASN A 299 -8.16 17.78 1.71
CA ASN A 299 -7.03 18.29 0.95
C ASN A 299 -6.53 17.23 -0.05
N GLN A 300 -5.52 17.59 -0.85
CA GLN A 300 -4.95 16.71 -1.87
C GLN A 300 -4.50 15.35 -1.30
N ASP A 301 -3.87 15.33 -0.13
CA ASP A 301 -3.38 14.10 0.48
C ASP A 301 -4.52 13.20 0.95
N GLN A 302 -5.48 13.79 1.67
CA GLN A 302 -6.60 13.09 2.28
C GLN A 302 -7.51 12.39 1.25
N GLN A 303 -7.55 12.89 0.02
CA GLN A 303 -8.30 12.27 -1.08
C GLN A 303 -7.76 10.88 -1.46
N LEU A 304 -6.49 10.57 -1.19
CA LEU A 304 -5.88 9.27 -1.51
C LEU A 304 -6.13 8.21 -0.44
N PHE A 305 -6.41 8.60 0.80
CA PHE A 305 -6.29 7.73 1.98
C PHE A 305 -7.17 6.47 1.90
N LYS A 306 -8.43 6.61 1.44
CA LYS A 306 -9.32 5.45 1.25
C LYS A 306 -8.81 4.47 0.20
N GLY A 307 -8.20 4.99 -0.87
CA GLY A 307 -7.55 4.18 -1.91
C GLY A 307 -6.38 3.39 -1.34
N LEU A 308 -5.56 4.03 -0.48
CA LEU A 308 -4.45 3.39 0.22
C LEU A 308 -4.92 2.34 1.21
N TRP A 309 -5.93 2.64 2.04
CA TRP A 309 -6.50 1.62 2.94
C TRP A 309 -6.92 0.38 2.17
N THR A 310 -7.61 0.60 1.04
CA THR A 310 -8.08 -0.48 0.18
C THR A 310 -6.85 -1.25 -0.32
N LYS A 311 -5.91 -0.60 -1.02
CA LYS A 311 -4.65 -1.21 -1.51
C LYS A 311 -3.93 -2.04 -0.44
N HIS A 312 -3.77 -1.51 0.77
CA HIS A 312 -3.08 -2.22 1.83
C HIS A 312 -3.90 -3.36 2.46
N LEU A 313 -5.24 -3.30 2.42
CA LEU A 313 -6.08 -4.47 2.74
C LEU A 313 -5.82 -5.61 1.74
N GLN A 314 -5.64 -5.32 0.45
CA GLN A 314 -5.21 -6.35 -0.52
C GLN A 314 -3.84 -6.91 -0.14
N PHE A 315 -2.85 -6.08 0.17
CA PHE A 315 -1.52 -6.57 0.57
C PHE A 315 -1.57 -7.43 1.83
N TYR A 316 -2.36 -7.03 2.82
CA TYR A 316 -2.63 -7.85 4.01
C TYR A 316 -3.23 -9.22 3.64
N LEU A 317 -4.27 -9.25 2.78
CA LEU A 317 -4.92 -10.49 2.36
C LEU A 317 -3.98 -11.39 1.57
N ASP A 318 -3.15 -10.80 0.70
CA ASP A 318 -2.19 -11.51 -0.12
C ASP A 318 -1.07 -12.14 0.72
N ALA A 319 -0.59 -11.43 1.76
CA ALA A 319 0.42 -11.93 2.70
C ALA A 319 -0.16 -12.95 3.69
N ALA A 320 -1.39 -12.73 4.18
CA ALA A 320 -2.07 -13.66 5.07
C ALA A 320 -2.33 -15.01 4.39
N ASN A 321 -2.70 -14.98 3.11
CA ASN A 321 -2.96 -16.13 2.25
C ASN A 321 -3.96 -17.14 2.85
N GLU A 322 -5.04 -16.64 3.47
CA GLU A 322 -6.11 -17.47 4.04
C GLU A 322 -7.46 -17.14 3.41
N ALA A 323 -8.12 -18.15 2.83
CA ALA A 323 -9.41 -18.00 2.19
C ALA A 323 -10.47 -17.44 3.15
N SER A 324 -10.47 -17.86 4.42
CA SER A 324 -11.41 -17.36 5.44
C SER A 324 -11.30 -15.85 5.67
N ARG A 325 -10.07 -15.30 5.69
CA ARG A 325 -9.84 -13.85 5.81
C ARG A 325 -10.26 -13.12 4.55
N THR A 326 -9.96 -13.66 3.37
CA THR A 326 -10.45 -13.11 2.10
C THR A 326 -11.98 -13.06 2.07
N ASP A 327 -12.65 -14.12 2.50
CA ASP A 327 -14.11 -14.23 2.53
C ASP A 327 -14.73 -13.21 3.49
N LYS A 328 -14.12 -13.01 4.66
CA LYS A 328 -14.55 -12.04 5.67
C LYS A 328 -14.69 -10.62 5.12
N TYR A 329 -13.71 -10.16 4.32
CA TYR A 329 -13.70 -8.77 3.82
C TYR A 329 -14.25 -8.60 2.40
N ARG A 330 -14.60 -9.70 1.72
CA ARG A 330 -15.03 -9.69 0.31
C ARG A 330 -16.24 -8.79 0.06
N SER A 331 -17.27 -8.89 0.89
CA SER A 331 -18.51 -8.10 0.74
C SER A 331 -18.26 -6.60 0.91
N PHE A 332 -17.39 -6.23 1.86
CA PHE A 332 -16.99 -4.85 2.10
C PHE A 332 -16.23 -4.26 0.90
N LEU A 333 -15.27 -5.00 0.35
CA LEU A 333 -14.54 -4.60 -0.86
C LEU A 333 -15.48 -4.42 -2.06
N GLY A 334 -16.46 -5.31 -2.22
CA GLY A 334 -17.50 -5.17 -3.25
C GLY A 334 -18.33 -3.88 -3.10
N SER A 335 -18.63 -3.47 -1.86
CA SER A 335 -19.32 -2.20 -1.59
C SER A 335 -18.47 -0.99 -1.98
N GLN A 336 -17.16 -1.00 -1.69
CA GLN A 336 -16.25 0.09 -2.06
C GLN A 336 -16.17 0.23 -3.58
N GLN A 337 -15.98 -0.90 -4.29
CA GLN A 337 -15.92 -0.92 -5.75
C GLN A 337 -17.22 -0.39 -6.36
N SER A 338 -18.37 -0.85 -5.87
CA SER A 338 -19.68 -0.39 -6.34
C SER A 338 -19.86 1.11 -6.14
N ALA A 339 -19.47 1.64 -4.98
CA ALA A 339 -19.61 3.06 -4.68
C ALA A 339 -18.74 3.95 -5.59
N VAL A 340 -17.48 3.56 -5.82
CA VAL A 340 -16.60 4.29 -6.75
C VAL A 340 -17.19 4.27 -8.16
N PHE A 341 -17.68 3.11 -8.61
CA PHE A 341 -18.21 2.98 -9.96
C PHE A 341 -19.48 3.83 -10.19
N HIS A 342 -20.41 3.81 -9.23
CA HIS A 342 -21.71 4.47 -9.37
C HIS A 342 -21.77 5.90 -8.86
N PHE A 343 -20.82 6.35 -8.04
CA PHE A 343 -20.87 7.70 -7.45
C PHE A 343 -19.57 8.49 -7.63
N GLY A 344 -18.44 7.82 -7.88
CA GLY A 344 -17.15 8.47 -8.12
C GLY A 344 -16.92 8.88 -9.58
N MET A 345 -17.54 8.21 -10.55
CA MET A 345 -17.26 8.45 -11.99
C MET A 345 -18.14 9.52 -12.66
N PHE A 346 -19.05 10.18 -11.94
CA PHE A 346 -20.03 11.11 -12.52
C PHE A 346 -19.53 12.56 -12.76
N LEU A 347 -18.23 12.83 -12.66
CA LEU A 347 -17.66 14.17 -12.90
C LEU A 347 -17.11 14.40 -14.32
N VAL A 348 -17.56 13.64 -15.32
CA VAL A 348 -17.38 14.04 -16.73
C VAL A 348 -18.73 13.98 -17.45
N PRO A 349 -19.24 15.11 -17.98
CA PRO A 349 -20.47 15.10 -18.76
C PRO A 349 -20.15 14.49 -20.13
N THR A 350 -20.41 13.19 -20.32
CA THR A 350 -20.88 12.65 -21.62
C THR A 350 -21.24 11.16 -21.52
N GLN A 351 -22.40 10.87 -22.11
CA GLN A 351 -22.97 9.57 -22.47
C GLN A 351 -23.42 8.66 -21.32
N ARG A 352 -24.69 8.86 -20.94
CA ARG A 352 -25.54 7.76 -20.48
C ARG A 352 -25.54 6.67 -21.55
N ILE A 353 -24.83 5.57 -21.32
CA ILE A 353 -25.20 4.30 -21.95
C ILE A 353 -26.51 3.88 -21.29
N LYS A 354 -27.63 4.22 -21.93
CA LYS A 354 -28.90 3.54 -21.67
C LYS A 354 -28.69 2.09 -22.07
N MET A 355 -28.47 1.20 -21.11
CA MET A 355 -28.78 -0.21 -21.31
C MET A 355 -30.30 -0.33 -21.31
N THR A 356 -30.89 -0.25 -22.50
CA THR A 356 -32.26 -0.70 -22.73
C THR A 356 -32.29 -2.21 -22.55
N HIS A 357 -33.03 -2.68 -21.54
CA HIS A 357 -33.50 -4.06 -21.51
C HIS A 357 -34.33 -4.33 -22.77
N PRO A 358 -34.07 -5.41 -23.53
CA PRO A 358 -35.10 -5.98 -24.38
C PRO A 358 -36.02 -6.81 -23.49
N GLU A 359 -37.26 -6.34 -23.34
CA GLU A 359 -38.39 -7.24 -23.11
C GLU A 359 -38.53 -8.19 -24.33
N HIS A 360 -39.15 -9.35 -24.10
CA HIS A 360 -39.44 -10.48 -25.01
C HIS A 360 -38.47 -11.67 -24.93
N LEU A 361 -38.77 -12.65 -24.06
CA LEU A 361 -39.68 -13.77 -24.31
C LEU A 361 -40.00 -14.52 -23.00
#